data_AF-A0A973GZI7-F1
#
_entry.id   AF-A0A973GZI7-F1
#
_cell.length_a   1.000
_cell.length_b   1.000
_cell.length_c   1.000
_cell.angle_alpha   90.00
_cell.angle_beta   90.00
_cell.angle_gamma   90.00
#
_symmetry.space_group_name_H-M   'P 1'
#
loop_
_entity.id
_entity.type
_entity.pdbx_description
1 polymer ?
#
loop_
_entity_poly.entity_id
_entity_poly.type
_entity_poly.pdbx_seq_one_letter_code
_entity_poly.pdbx_strand_id
1 'polypeptide(L)'
;MTTIALPYDRQLLPGATLDDLDHDLVARTISAAVDLSRAPGPREPLAYLERYGGAAYDGDVLRPTVAGMLAYGREPDRWVPGSGIDIAAFATEQVMPTRSRVRQIRGPIFQVIDDAVALLREHCTVSRIEGARLVNELDTPGIVLRELSTNAVVHRDLREYGSQVRILVYPTVIEWSSPGGLPSNITIETLLTAQFSRNPTLAQFLFH
;
A
#
# COMPACT_ATOMS: atom_id res chain seq x y z
N MET A 1 22.13 -27.47 2.60
CA MET A 1 20.73 -27.11 2.29
C MET A 1 20.68 -25.61 2.12
N THR A 2 20.45 -25.12 0.91
CA THR A 2 20.30 -23.69 0.67
C THR A 2 18.94 -23.28 1.21
N THR A 3 18.90 -22.66 2.38
CA THR A 3 17.68 -22.07 2.92
C THR A 3 17.21 -21.03 1.91
N ILE A 4 16.06 -21.27 1.27
CA ILE A 4 15.43 -20.26 0.42
C ILE A 4 15.05 -19.12 1.36
N ALA A 5 15.72 -17.99 1.23
CA ALA A 5 15.38 -16.80 2.00
C ALA A 5 13.99 -16.34 1.56
N LEU A 6 13.04 -16.36 2.49
CA LEU A 6 11.71 -15.83 2.23
C LEU A 6 11.79 -14.31 2.01
N PRO A 7 10.95 -13.75 1.11
CA PRO A 7 10.72 -12.31 1.05
C PRO A 7 10.41 -11.73 2.43
N TYR A 8 10.81 -10.48 2.67
CA TYR A 8 10.64 -9.86 3.99
C TYR A 8 9.18 -9.79 4.42
N ASP A 9 8.27 -9.55 3.47
CA ASP A 9 6.82 -9.49 3.73
C ASP A 9 6.22 -10.84 4.17
N ARG A 10 6.95 -11.96 4.02
CA ARG A 10 6.56 -13.28 4.53
C ARG A 10 7.18 -13.63 5.89
N GLN A 11 8.03 -12.76 6.44
CA GLN A 11 8.59 -12.99 7.77
C GLN A 11 7.51 -12.85 8.84
N LEU A 12 7.65 -13.61 9.91
CA LEU A 12 6.79 -13.54 11.08
C LEU A 12 7.14 -12.31 11.91
N LEU A 13 6.13 -11.72 12.53
CA LEU A 13 6.30 -10.64 13.50
C LEU A 13 6.35 -11.22 14.92
N PRO A 14 7.50 -11.24 15.59
CA PRO A 14 7.60 -11.79 16.94
C PRO A 14 6.69 -11.04 17.91
N GLY A 15 5.88 -11.79 18.65
CA GLY A 15 4.93 -11.24 19.61
C GLY A 15 3.58 -10.84 19.03
N ALA A 16 3.43 -10.75 17.70
CA ALA A 16 2.13 -10.54 17.07
C ALA A 16 1.30 -11.82 17.12
N THR A 17 0.01 -11.65 17.36
CA THR A 17 -0.99 -12.72 17.42
C THR A 17 -2.05 -12.50 16.35
N LEU A 18 -2.89 -13.50 16.12
CA LEU A 18 -3.99 -13.36 15.17
C LEU A 18 -5.02 -12.31 15.61
N ASP A 19 -5.15 -12.04 16.92
CA ASP A 19 -6.06 -11.03 17.46
C ASP A 19 -5.67 -9.59 17.07
N ASP A 20 -4.39 -9.38 16.72
CA ASP A 20 -3.89 -8.11 16.18
C ASP A 20 -4.38 -7.84 14.74
N LEU A 21 -4.96 -8.85 14.08
CA LEU A 21 -5.60 -8.73 12.77
C LEU A 21 -7.10 -8.41 12.90
N ASP A 22 -7.60 -7.62 11.95
CA ASP A 22 -9.01 -7.39 11.74
C ASP A 22 -9.59 -8.50 10.86
N HIS A 23 -10.09 -9.55 11.51
CA HIS A 23 -10.74 -10.68 10.85
C HIS A 23 -11.98 -10.28 10.04
N ASP A 24 -12.69 -9.22 10.42
CA ASP A 24 -13.83 -8.73 9.66
C ASP A 24 -13.36 -8.07 8.37
N LEU A 25 -12.22 -7.37 8.39
CA LEU A 25 -11.60 -6.85 7.17
C LEU A 25 -11.17 -7.98 6.22
N VAL A 26 -10.57 -9.06 6.75
CA VAL A 26 -10.24 -10.24 5.94
C VAL A 26 -11.51 -10.82 5.30
N ALA A 27 -12.57 -11.01 6.07
CA ALA A 27 -13.84 -11.52 5.58
C ALA A 27 -14.45 -10.61 4.50
N ARG A 28 -14.43 -9.29 4.69
CA ARG A 28 -14.89 -8.31 3.70
C ARG A 28 -14.07 -8.39 2.40
N THR A 29 -12.75 -8.54 2.47
CA THR A 29 -11.90 -8.70 1.28
C THR A 29 -12.23 -9.98 0.53
N ILE A 30 -12.43 -11.10 1.24
CA ILE A 30 -12.84 -12.36 0.62
C ILE A 30 -14.19 -12.20 -0.09
N SER A 31 -15.19 -11.62 0.58
CA SER A 31 -16.53 -11.40 0.02
C SER A 31 -16.49 -10.49 -1.21
N ALA A 32 -15.77 -9.36 -1.15
CA ALA A 32 -15.64 -8.44 -2.28
C ALA A 32 -15.03 -9.13 -3.51
N ALA A 33 -14.04 -10.01 -3.31
CA ALA A 33 -13.48 -10.80 -4.40
C ALA A 33 -14.51 -11.77 -5.02
N VAL A 34 -15.42 -12.34 -4.23
CA VAL A 34 -16.53 -13.17 -4.76
C VAL A 34 -17.48 -12.38 -5.62
N ASP A 35 -17.89 -11.21 -5.14
CA ASP A 35 -18.87 -10.36 -5.81
C ASP A 35 -18.33 -9.90 -7.17
N LEU A 36 -17.01 -9.72 -7.27
CA LEU A 36 -16.28 -9.46 -8.51
C LEU A 36 -16.03 -10.72 -9.37
N SER A 37 -16.66 -11.84 -9.03
CA SER A 37 -16.49 -13.15 -9.70
C SER A 37 -15.04 -13.65 -9.73
N ARG A 38 -14.20 -13.22 -8.78
CA ARG A 38 -12.86 -13.75 -8.57
C ARG A 38 -12.94 -15.01 -7.73
N ALA A 39 -11.91 -15.85 -7.79
CA ALA A 39 -11.79 -17.05 -6.98
C ALA A 39 -10.79 -16.81 -5.84
N PRO A 40 -11.20 -16.20 -4.71
CA PRO A 40 -10.28 -15.81 -3.65
C PRO A 40 -9.74 -17.00 -2.84
N GLY A 41 -10.08 -18.24 -3.21
CA GLY A 41 -9.70 -19.43 -2.45
C GLY A 41 -10.58 -19.66 -1.22
N PRO A 42 -10.00 -19.99 -0.05
CA PRO A 42 -10.74 -20.27 1.18
C PRO A 42 -11.69 -19.14 1.57
N ARG A 43 -12.88 -19.52 2.06
CA ARG A 43 -13.90 -18.59 2.58
C ARG A 43 -13.69 -18.24 4.04
N GLU A 44 -12.94 -19.06 4.76
CA GLU A 44 -12.64 -18.88 6.17
C GLU A 44 -11.39 -17.99 6.31
N PRO A 45 -11.42 -16.92 7.12
CA PRO A 45 -10.33 -15.95 7.23
C PRO A 45 -8.96 -16.53 7.56
N LEU A 46 -8.84 -17.47 8.50
CA LEU A 46 -7.55 -18.02 8.90
C LEU A 46 -6.97 -18.91 7.79
N ALA A 47 -7.78 -19.76 7.18
CA ALA A 47 -7.38 -20.56 6.03
C ALA A 47 -6.98 -19.69 4.82
N TYR A 48 -7.64 -18.54 4.63
CA TYR A 48 -7.24 -17.56 3.62
C TYR A 48 -5.88 -16.95 3.94
N LEU A 49 -5.68 -16.44 5.15
CA LEU A 49 -4.42 -15.86 5.60
C LEU A 49 -3.27 -16.87 5.50
N GLU A 50 -3.47 -18.12 5.90
CA GLU A 50 -2.48 -19.17 5.79
C GLU A 50 -2.14 -19.45 4.31
N ARG A 51 -3.16 -19.70 3.48
CA ARG A 51 -2.96 -20.06 2.07
C ARG A 51 -2.19 -18.99 1.29
N TYR A 52 -2.50 -17.72 1.55
CA TYR A 52 -1.92 -16.59 0.83
C TYR A 52 -0.73 -15.96 1.54
N GLY A 53 -0.31 -16.50 2.69
CA GLY A 53 0.91 -16.06 3.38
C GLY A 53 0.74 -14.79 4.23
N GLY A 54 -0.49 -14.43 4.60
CA GLY A 54 -0.79 -13.44 5.63
C GLY A 54 -0.57 -13.96 7.06
N ALA A 55 -0.55 -15.28 7.23
CA ALA A 55 -0.14 -15.94 8.46
C ALA A 55 0.72 -17.18 8.16
N ALA A 56 1.61 -17.54 9.08
CA ALA A 56 2.42 -18.76 9.00
C ALA A 56 2.72 -19.31 10.40
N TYR A 57 3.00 -20.61 10.48
CA TYR A 57 3.29 -21.29 11.74
C TYR A 57 4.71 -20.96 12.24
N ASP A 58 4.81 -20.63 13.53
CA ASP A 58 6.05 -20.66 14.32
C ASP A 58 5.90 -21.69 15.44
N GLY A 59 6.50 -22.85 15.21
CA GLY A 59 6.18 -24.09 15.91
C GLY A 59 4.72 -24.49 15.63
N ASP A 60 3.96 -24.72 16.70
CA ASP A 60 2.55 -25.11 16.62
C ASP A 60 1.59 -23.90 16.66
N VAL A 61 2.12 -22.68 16.66
CA VAL A 61 1.33 -21.45 16.81
C VAL A 61 1.34 -20.66 15.52
N LEU A 62 0.15 -20.45 14.95
CA LEU A 62 -0.05 -19.62 13.77
C LEU A 62 0.10 -18.14 14.15
N ARG A 63 0.95 -17.40 13.43
CA ARG A 63 1.23 -15.98 13.65
C ARG A 63 1.11 -15.16 12.38
N PRO A 64 0.80 -13.85 12.49
CA PRO A 64 0.80 -12.95 11.35
C PRO A 64 2.19 -12.84 10.70
N THR A 65 2.20 -12.76 9.38
CA THR A 65 3.37 -12.27 8.64
C THR A 65 3.35 -10.75 8.57
N VAL A 66 4.46 -10.15 8.16
CA VAL A 66 4.55 -8.71 7.83
C VAL A 66 3.45 -8.31 6.83
N ALA A 67 3.24 -9.08 5.76
CA ALA A 67 2.20 -8.79 4.77
C ALA A 67 0.79 -8.89 5.35
N GLY A 68 0.50 -9.91 6.18
CA GLY A 68 -0.78 -10.03 6.84
C GLY A 68 -1.06 -8.86 7.79
N MET A 69 -0.05 -8.44 8.54
CA MET A 69 -0.15 -7.27 9.42
C MET A 69 -0.34 -5.97 8.64
N LEU A 70 0.40 -5.76 7.55
CA LEU A 70 0.23 -4.56 6.71
C LEU A 70 -1.14 -4.52 6.05
N ALA A 71 -1.65 -5.66 5.59
CA ALA A 71 -2.91 -5.75 4.87
C ALA A 71 -4.14 -5.71 5.78
N TYR A 72 -4.06 -6.35 6.95
CA TYR A 72 -5.21 -6.63 7.81
C TYR A 72 -5.00 -6.30 9.29
N GLY A 73 -3.84 -5.76 9.69
CA GLY A 73 -3.58 -5.39 11.08
C GLY A 73 -4.47 -4.25 11.55
N ARG A 74 -4.88 -4.28 12.81
CA ARG A 74 -5.65 -3.19 13.45
C ARG A 74 -4.79 -1.93 13.62
N GLU A 75 -3.52 -2.11 13.96
CA GLU A 75 -2.52 -1.04 14.14
C GLU A 75 -1.20 -1.42 13.43
N PRO A 76 -1.16 -1.46 12.07
CA PRO A 76 0.00 -1.99 11.36
C PRO A 76 1.31 -1.23 11.59
N ASP A 77 1.22 0.08 11.85
CA ASP A 77 2.35 0.97 12.12
C ASP A 77 3.04 0.70 13.46
N ARG A 78 2.32 0.12 14.43
CA ARG A 78 2.91 -0.37 15.69
C ARG A 78 3.89 -1.52 15.46
N TRP A 79 3.60 -2.38 14.48
CA TRP A 79 4.37 -3.58 14.18
C TRP A 79 5.40 -3.36 13.07
N VAL A 80 5.05 -2.54 12.09
CA VAL A 80 5.87 -2.23 10.91
C VAL A 80 5.98 -0.71 10.79
N PRO A 81 6.96 -0.08 11.46
CA PRO A 81 7.12 1.37 11.43
C PRO A 81 7.23 1.94 10.00
N GLY A 82 6.55 3.06 9.76
CA GLY A 82 6.50 3.71 8.46
C GLY A 82 5.67 2.97 7.40
N SER A 83 4.76 2.07 7.80
CA SER A 83 3.83 1.35 6.92
C SER A 83 2.84 2.23 6.15
N GLY A 84 2.72 3.51 6.53
CA GLY A 84 1.79 4.46 5.91
C GLY A 84 2.39 5.30 4.79
N ILE A 85 1.61 6.30 4.39
CA ILE A 85 1.97 7.31 3.40
C ILE A 85 1.92 8.70 4.06
N ASP A 86 2.94 9.52 3.78
CA ASP A 86 2.90 10.95 4.09
C ASP A 86 2.66 11.73 2.80
N ILE A 87 1.67 12.61 2.81
CA ILE A 87 1.34 13.48 1.68
C ILE A 87 1.61 14.94 2.07
N ALA A 88 2.45 15.62 1.30
CA ALA A 88 2.76 17.03 1.47
C ALA A 88 2.37 17.82 0.23
N ALA A 89 1.47 18.79 0.38
CA ALA A 89 1.05 19.67 -0.70
C ALA A 89 1.74 21.04 -0.61
N PHE A 90 2.25 21.52 -1.73
CA PHE A 90 2.97 22.78 -1.88
C PHE A 90 2.23 23.74 -2.80
N ALA A 91 2.20 25.02 -2.44
CA ALA A 91 1.60 26.08 -3.27
C ALA A 91 2.52 26.52 -4.42
N THR A 92 3.78 26.11 -4.40
CA THR A 92 4.83 26.51 -5.34
C THR A 92 5.70 25.32 -5.70
N GLU A 93 6.37 25.38 -6.84
CA GLU A 93 7.33 24.36 -7.30
C GLU A 93 8.59 24.24 -6.42
N GLN A 94 8.84 25.22 -5.54
CA GLN A 94 9.95 25.15 -4.59
C GLN A 94 9.49 24.53 -3.26
N VAL A 95 10.28 23.58 -2.75
CA VAL A 95 10.12 23.03 -1.40
C VAL A 95 10.39 24.14 -0.39
N MET A 96 9.32 24.78 0.09
CA MET A 96 9.38 25.80 1.13
C MET A 96 9.00 25.16 2.48
N PRO A 97 9.93 25.08 3.45
CA PRO A 97 9.72 24.39 4.73
C PRO A 97 8.54 24.92 5.55
N THR A 98 8.05 26.11 5.24
CA THR A 98 7.11 26.88 6.06
C THR A 98 5.65 26.84 5.59
N ARG A 99 5.31 26.15 4.50
CA ARG A 99 3.94 26.18 3.93
C ARG A 99 3.32 24.85 3.50
N SER A 100 3.96 23.71 3.72
CA SER A 100 3.33 22.42 3.40
C SER A 100 2.44 21.92 4.54
N ARG A 101 1.19 21.57 4.21
CA ARG A 101 0.35 20.76 5.10
C ARG A 101 0.71 19.30 4.88
N VAL A 102 1.39 18.70 5.85
CA VAL A 102 1.69 17.26 5.83
C VAL A 102 0.50 16.49 6.41
N ARG A 103 -0.04 15.54 5.64
CA ARG A 103 -1.07 14.61 6.08
C ARG A 103 -0.44 13.23 6.20
N GLN A 104 -0.58 12.62 7.36
CA GLN A 104 -0.07 11.29 7.64
C GLN A 104 -1.22 10.30 7.57
N ILE A 105 -1.13 9.35 6.66
CA ILE A 105 -2.15 8.32 6.44
C ILE A 105 -1.58 7.01 6.99
N ARG A 106 -2.30 6.38 7.91
CA ARG A 106 -1.91 5.17 8.64
C ARG A 106 -3.10 4.21 8.71
N GLY A 107 -2.82 2.93 8.90
CA GLY A 107 -3.82 1.87 8.98
C GLY A 107 -3.52 0.72 8.03
N PRO A 108 -4.49 -0.20 7.82
CA PRO A 108 -4.40 -1.27 6.84
C PRO A 108 -4.11 -0.73 5.44
N ILE A 109 -3.31 -1.45 4.67
CA ILE A 109 -2.73 -0.90 3.45
C ILE A 109 -3.76 -0.54 2.38
N PHE A 110 -4.88 -1.28 2.31
CA PHE A 110 -5.98 -0.98 1.42
C PHE A 110 -6.57 0.40 1.72
N GLN A 111 -6.81 0.67 3.01
CA GLN A 111 -7.30 1.97 3.47
C GLN A 111 -6.26 3.07 3.22
N VAL A 112 -4.99 2.81 3.50
CA VAL A 112 -3.92 3.79 3.26
C VAL A 112 -3.90 4.23 1.79
N ILE A 113 -4.04 3.30 0.85
CA ILE A 113 -4.11 3.60 -0.59
C ILE A 113 -5.40 4.35 -0.94
N ASP A 114 -6.55 3.91 -0.43
CA ASP A 114 -7.84 4.55 -0.69
C ASP A 114 -7.89 5.99 -0.19
N ASP A 115 -7.44 6.23 1.05
CA ASP A 115 -7.37 7.54 1.68
C ASP A 115 -6.36 8.46 0.96
N ALA A 116 -5.23 7.91 0.53
CA ALA A 116 -4.25 8.64 -0.28
C ALA A 116 -4.84 9.09 -1.61
N VAL A 117 -5.52 8.18 -2.33
CA VAL A 117 -6.17 8.49 -3.61
C VAL A 117 -7.29 9.52 -3.42
N ALA A 118 -8.07 9.41 -2.35
CA ALA A 118 -9.11 10.40 -2.04
C ALA A 118 -8.50 11.79 -1.84
N LEU A 119 -7.43 11.91 -1.04
CA LEU A 119 -6.74 13.17 -0.82
C LEU A 119 -6.11 13.73 -2.11
N LEU A 120 -5.49 12.88 -2.92
CA LEU A 120 -4.88 13.30 -4.19
C LEU A 120 -5.93 13.78 -5.19
N ARG A 121 -7.11 13.16 -5.23
CA ARG A 121 -8.23 13.63 -6.06
C ARG A 121 -8.68 15.04 -5.70
N GLU A 122 -8.68 15.41 -4.41
CA GLU A 122 -8.97 16.79 -3.99
C GLU A 122 -7.98 17.79 -4.59
N HIS A 123 -6.72 17.39 -4.74
CA HIS A 123 -5.67 18.23 -5.35
C HIS A 123 -5.68 18.23 -6.88
N CYS A 124 -6.11 17.14 -7.51
CA CYS A 124 -6.22 17.00 -8.97
C CYS A 124 -7.55 17.52 -9.55
N THR A 125 -8.49 17.95 -8.71
CA THR A 125 -9.81 18.42 -9.17
C THR A 125 -9.71 19.86 -9.66
N VAL A 126 -9.91 20.05 -10.95
CA VAL A 126 -10.04 21.35 -11.60
C VAL A 126 -11.51 21.66 -11.80
N SER A 127 -11.95 22.82 -11.33
CA SER A 127 -13.32 23.29 -11.54
C SER A 127 -13.37 24.27 -12.70
N ARG A 128 -14.26 24.04 -13.67
CA ARG A 128 -14.56 24.98 -14.77
C ARG A 128 -16.05 25.30 -14.82
N ILE A 129 -16.39 26.51 -15.23
CA ILE A 129 -17.78 26.90 -15.44
C ILE A 129 -18.14 26.63 -16.89
N GLU A 130 -19.12 25.76 -17.12
CA GLU A 130 -19.72 25.51 -18.44
C GLU A 130 -21.15 26.04 -18.44
N GLY A 131 -21.37 27.19 -19.09
CA GLY A 131 -22.65 27.89 -19.06
C GLY A 131 -23.00 28.36 -17.63
N ALA A 132 -24.07 27.81 -17.05
CA ALA A 132 -24.49 28.09 -15.67
C ALA A 132 -24.08 27.00 -14.67
N ARG A 133 -23.31 26.00 -15.09
CA ARG A 133 -22.94 24.83 -14.27
C ARG A 133 -21.45 24.87 -13.91
N LEU A 134 -21.14 24.54 -12.65
CA LEU A 134 -19.78 24.18 -12.24
C LEU A 134 -19.52 22.70 -12.57
N VAL A 135 -18.49 22.45 -13.37
CA VAL A 135 -18.03 21.12 -13.76
C VAL A 135 -16.67 20.86 -13.13
N ASN A 136 -16.55 19.74 -12.44
CA ASN A 136 -15.31 19.30 -11.81
C ASN A 136 -14.70 18.17 -12.66
N GLU A 137 -13.46 18.33 -13.07
CA GLU A 137 -12.70 17.34 -13.83
C GLU A 137 -11.41 17.01 -13.09
N LEU A 138 -11.00 15.75 -13.16
CA LEU A 138 -9.70 15.32 -12.64
C LEU A 138 -8.66 15.49 -13.74
N ASP A 139 -7.60 16.24 -13.47
CA ASP A 139 -6.45 16.33 -14.39
C ASP A 139 -5.76 14.96 -14.58
N THR A 140 -5.80 14.13 -13.54
CA THR A 140 -5.16 12.83 -13.44
C THR A 140 -6.21 11.79 -13.11
N PRO A 141 -6.43 10.77 -13.98
CA PRO A 141 -7.42 9.74 -13.73
C PRO A 141 -7.13 9.02 -12.40
N GLY A 142 -8.18 8.79 -11.60
CA GLY A 142 -7.98 8.17 -10.29
C GLY A 142 -7.41 6.75 -10.32
N ILE A 143 -7.51 6.05 -11.45
CA ILE A 143 -6.82 4.76 -11.66
C ILE A 143 -5.29 4.92 -11.68
N VAL A 144 -4.78 6.02 -12.25
CA VAL A 144 -3.35 6.34 -12.28
C VAL A 144 -2.86 6.67 -10.87
N LEU A 145 -3.62 7.49 -10.12
CA LEU A 145 -3.30 7.81 -8.72
C LEU A 145 -3.25 6.55 -7.86
N ARG A 146 -4.20 5.62 -8.06
CA ARG A 146 -4.23 4.33 -7.35
C ARG A 146 -3.03 3.48 -7.70
N GLU A 147 -2.72 3.32 -8.98
CA GLU A 147 -1.62 2.48 -9.44
C GLU A 147 -0.27 2.99 -8.92
N LEU A 148 0.01 4.29 -9.04
CA LEU A 148 1.25 4.88 -8.53
C LEU A 148 1.38 4.76 -7.01
N SER A 149 0.28 4.98 -6.27
CA SER A 149 0.27 4.83 -4.80
C SER A 149 0.45 3.37 -4.38
N THR A 150 -0.18 2.43 -5.10
CA THR A 150 -0.03 0.99 -4.89
C THR A 150 1.41 0.56 -5.14
N ASN A 151 2.01 0.99 -6.25
CA ASN A 151 3.39 0.65 -6.59
C ASN A 151 4.38 1.22 -5.57
N ALA A 152 4.19 2.47 -5.13
CA ALA A 152 5.03 3.07 -4.11
C ALA A 152 5.03 2.25 -2.80
N VAL A 153 3.88 1.72 -2.40
CA VAL A 153 3.73 0.88 -1.21
C VAL A 153 4.29 -0.53 -1.43
N VAL A 154 3.89 -1.20 -2.50
CA VAL A 154 4.22 -2.61 -2.79
C VAL A 154 5.73 -2.80 -3.02
N HIS A 155 6.40 -1.82 -3.63
CA HIS A 155 7.82 -1.92 -3.92
C HIS A 155 8.73 -1.28 -2.88
N ARG A 156 8.18 -0.78 -1.76
CA ARG A 156 8.96 -0.25 -0.63
C ARG A 156 9.90 -1.31 -0.07
N ASP A 157 11.12 -0.91 0.26
CA ASP A 157 11.98 -1.70 1.14
C ASP A 157 11.50 -1.60 2.59
N LEU A 158 10.82 -2.63 3.06
CA LEU A 158 10.31 -2.72 4.43
C LEU A 158 11.42 -2.89 5.48
N ARG A 159 12.68 -3.09 5.06
CA ARG A 159 13.84 -3.19 5.96
C ARG A 159 14.48 -1.84 6.26
N GLU A 160 14.17 -0.81 5.46
CA GLU A 160 14.65 0.55 5.69
C GLU A 160 13.85 1.24 6.81
N TYR A 161 14.41 1.24 8.02
CA TYR A 161 13.84 1.93 9.16
C TYR A 161 13.90 3.46 9.02
N GLY A 162 12.90 4.15 9.58
CA GLY A 162 12.88 5.62 9.62
C GLY A 162 12.49 6.31 8.31
N SER A 163 12.16 5.54 7.27
CA SER A 163 11.66 6.06 5.99
C SER A 163 10.32 5.42 5.63
N GLN A 164 9.43 6.22 5.03
CA GLN A 164 8.09 5.81 4.61
C GLN A 164 7.80 6.36 3.22
N VAL A 165 6.74 5.86 2.59
CA VAL A 165 6.29 6.39 1.30
C VAL A 165 5.90 7.85 1.47
N ARG A 166 6.39 8.72 0.59
CA ARG A 166 6.04 10.14 0.55
C ARG A 166 5.44 10.48 -0.79
N ILE A 167 4.38 11.26 -0.79
CA ILE A 167 3.78 11.84 -1.99
C ILE A 167 3.87 13.35 -1.86
N LEU A 168 4.61 13.97 -2.78
CA LEU A 168 4.78 15.42 -2.83
C LEU A 168 3.88 15.95 -3.95
N VAL A 169 2.97 16.84 -3.61
CA VAL A 169 2.00 17.43 -4.55
C VAL A 169 2.42 18.87 -4.80
N TYR A 170 2.82 19.15 -6.04
CA TYR A 170 3.15 20.49 -6.52
C TYR A 170 2.07 20.97 -7.51
N PRO A 171 2.06 22.25 -7.89
CA PRO A 171 1.06 22.78 -8.82
C PRO A 171 1.03 22.07 -10.18
N THR A 172 2.15 21.54 -10.67
CA THR A 172 2.23 20.90 -11.99
C THR A 172 2.64 19.43 -11.98
N VAL A 173 3.12 18.91 -10.84
CA VAL A 173 3.66 17.55 -10.74
C VAL A 173 3.29 16.92 -9.40
N ILE A 174 3.07 15.61 -9.42
CA ILE A 174 2.95 14.79 -8.22
C ILE A 174 4.09 13.79 -8.23
N GLU A 175 4.85 13.74 -7.14
CA GLU A 175 6.01 12.87 -7.01
C GLU A 175 5.73 11.80 -5.94
N TRP A 176 5.85 10.53 -6.32
CA TRP A 176 5.86 9.41 -5.39
C TRP A 176 7.30 9.03 -5.09
N SER A 177 7.68 9.08 -3.81
CA SER A 177 8.97 8.64 -3.31
C SER A 177 8.78 7.40 -2.44
N SER A 178 9.40 6.30 -2.84
CA SER A 178 9.37 5.03 -2.10
C SER A 178 10.79 4.64 -1.65
N PRO A 179 11.00 4.27 -0.38
CA PRO A 179 12.29 3.79 0.14
C PRO A 179 12.76 2.51 -0.57
N GLY A 180 14.07 2.35 -0.74
CA GLY A 180 14.68 1.12 -1.29
C GLY A 180 15.27 1.22 -2.70
N GLY A 181 14.86 2.18 -3.53
CA GLY A 181 15.35 2.32 -4.92
C GLY A 181 15.00 1.13 -5.83
N LEU A 182 15.68 1.03 -6.98
CA LEU A 182 15.48 -0.09 -7.91
C LEU A 182 16.08 -1.39 -7.32
N PRO A 183 15.37 -2.53 -7.38
CA PRO A 183 15.94 -3.83 -7.06
C PRO A 183 17.18 -4.11 -7.93
N SER A 184 18.15 -4.86 -7.42
CA SER A 184 19.46 -5.06 -8.08
C SER A 184 19.39 -5.69 -9.48
N ASN A 185 18.30 -6.39 -9.80
CA ASN A 185 18.04 -7.02 -11.08
C ASN A 185 17.15 -6.18 -12.01
N ILE A 186 16.75 -4.97 -11.61
CA ILE A 186 15.87 -4.06 -12.36
C ILE A 186 16.65 -2.80 -12.73
N THR A 187 16.52 -2.39 -13.98
CA THR A 187 17.11 -1.15 -14.51
C THR A 187 15.99 -0.23 -15.01
N ILE A 188 16.32 1.03 -15.29
CA ILE A 188 15.34 2.01 -15.81
C ILE A 188 14.75 1.51 -17.14
N GLU A 189 15.55 0.86 -17.97
CA GLU A 189 15.15 0.32 -19.28
C GLU A 189 14.22 -0.88 -19.17
N THR A 190 14.30 -1.63 -18.07
CA THR A 190 13.53 -2.86 -17.85
C THR A 190 12.34 -2.67 -16.91
N LEU A 191 12.24 -1.52 -16.24
CA LEU A 191 11.23 -1.23 -15.24
C LEU A 191 9.78 -1.45 -15.72
N LEU A 192 9.50 -1.15 -16.99
CA LEU A 192 8.15 -1.26 -17.56
C LEU A 192 7.77 -2.69 -17.99
N THR A 193 8.75 -3.59 -18.12
CA THR A 193 8.53 -4.95 -18.66
C THR A 193 8.88 -6.04 -17.65
N ALA A 194 9.67 -5.74 -16.63
CA ALA A 194 10.05 -6.69 -15.61
C ALA A 194 8.91 -6.94 -14.62
N GLN A 195 8.64 -8.21 -14.34
CA GLN A 195 7.71 -8.62 -13.29
C GLN A 195 8.49 -8.95 -12.02
N PHE A 196 8.61 -7.97 -11.12
CA PHE A 196 9.26 -8.17 -9.83
C PHE A 196 8.61 -7.30 -8.76
N SER A 197 8.25 -7.91 -7.63
CA SER A 197 7.83 -7.20 -6.41
C SER A 197 8.74 -7.58 -5.23
N ARG A 198 9.17 -6.56 -4.45
CA ARG A 198 9.88 -6.79 -3.19
C ARG A 198 8.98 -7.45 -2.15
N ASN A 199 7.69 -7.15 -2.21
CA ASN A 199 6.66 -7.63 -1.30
C ASN A 199 5.58 -8.38 -2.10
N PRO A 200 5.88 -9.61 -2.59
CA PRO A 200 5.00 -10.35 -3.48
C PRO A 200 3.70 -10.80 -2.81
N THR A 201 3.70 -11.07 -1.50
CA THR A 201 2.47 -11.43 -0.77
C THR A 201 1.59 -10.20 -0.57
N LEU A 202 2.18 -9.05 -0.25
CA LEU A 202 1.44 -7.79 -0.18
C LEU A 202 0.84 -7.41 -1.54
N ALA A 203 1.62 -7.55 -2.62
CA ALA A 203 1.13 -7.36 -3.98
C ALA A 203 -0.04 -8.30 -4.29
N GLN A 204 0.09 -9.57 -3.93
CA GLN A 204 -0.97 -10.55 -4.12
C GLN A 204 -2.27 -10.14 -3.44
N PHE A 205 -2.23 -9.60 -2.21
CA PHE A 205 -3.45 -9.12 -1.54
C PHE A 205 -4.09 -7.90 -2.23
N LEU A 206 -3.28 -6.99 -2.77
CA LEU A 206 -3.75 -5.77 -3.43
C LEU A 206 -4.33 -6.03 -4.82
N PHE A 207 -3.84 -7.06 -5.51
CA PHE A 207 -4.27 -7.43 -6.85
C PHE A 207 -5.18 -8.67 -6.89
N HIS A 208 -5.56 -9.23 -5.72
CA HIS A 208 -6.41 -10.43 -5.60
C HIS A 208 -7.80 -10.23 -6.16
#